data_AF-A0A6H9RLD8-F1
#
_entry.id   AF-A0A6H9RLD8-F1
#
_cell.length_a   1.000
_cell.length_b   1.000
_cell.length_c   1.000
_cell.angle_alpha   90.00
_cell.angle_beta   90.00
_cell.angle_gamma   90.00
#
_symmetry.space_group_name_H-M   'P 1'
#
loop_
_entity.id
_entity.type
_entity.pdbx_description
1 polymer ?
#
loop_
_entity_poly.entity_id
_entity_poly.type
_entity_poly.pdbx_seq_one_letter_code
_entity_poly.pdbx_strand_id
1 'polypeptide(L)' 'MTLFIDVDHVARLFATVGIRRAIREMADYIEADYSRWAQFDKSPRTANHSAKGVIELMPTDDGQRYSFKYVNGHPDNG' A
#
# COMPACT_ATOMS: atom_id res chain seq x y z
N MET A 1 16.14 15.09 -0.24
CA MET A 1 15.46 15.06 1.08
C MET A 1 14.25 14.15 0.94
N THR A 2 14.09 13.14 1.80
CA THR A 2 12.95 12.21 1.75
C THR A 2 11.94 12.59 2.83
N LEU A 3 10.66 12.67 2.48
CA LEU A 3 9.59 12.90 3.44
C LEU A 3 9.21 11.57 4.12
N PHE A 4 8.90 11.62 5.42
CA PHE A 4 8.52 10.46 6.21
C PHE A 4 7.20 10.73 6.95
N ILE A 5 6.30 9.74 6.93
CA ILE A 5 5.04 9.74 7.67
C ILE A 5 5.04 8.48 8.54
N ASP A 6 5.05 8.65 9.86
CA ASP A 6 4.93 7.54 10.82
C ASP A 6 3.46 7.22 11.18
N VAL A 7 3.28 6.26 12.08
CA VAL A 7 1.95 5.81 12.54
C VAL A 7 1.14 6.95 13.16
N ASP A 8 1.75 7.78 14.00
CA ASP A 8 1.05 8.86 14.70
C ASP A 8 0.65 9.98 13.73
N HIS A 9 1.49 10.26 12.73
CA HIS A 9 1.15 11.20 11.66
C HIS A 9 -0.02 10.70 10.81
N VAL A 10 -0.02 9.42 10.42
CA VAL A 10 -1.14 8.81 9.68
C VAL A 10 -2.43 8.84 10.52
N ALA A 11 -2.35 8.53 11.82
CA ALA A 11 -3.51 8.58 12.71
C ALA A 11 -4.09 10.00 12.82
N ARG A 12 -3.24 11.02 12.99
CA ARG A 12 -3.67 12.43 13.01
C ARG A 12 -4.27 12.86 11.67
N LEU A 13 -3.70 12.43 10.56
CA LEU A 13 -4.23 12.71 9.23
C LEU A 13 -5.64 12.15 9.08
N PHE A 14 -5.85 10.88 9.42
CA PHE A 14 -7.18 10.27 9.34
C PHE A 14 -8.19 10.86 10.34
N ALA A 15 -7.75 11.28 11.52
CA ALA A 15 -8.60 12.02 12.46
C ALA A 15 -9.04 13.39 11.89
N THR A 16 -8.17 14.04 11.11
CA THR A 16 -8.46 15.34 10.47
C THR A 16 -9.33 15.19 9.22
N VAL A 17 -9.05 14.22 8.37
CA VAL A 17 -9.80 13.97 7.11
C VAL A 17 -11.15 13.29 7.38
N GLY A 18 -11.20 12.41 8.38
CA GLY A 18 -12.32 11.52 8.67
C GLY A 18 -12.27 10.23 7.85
N ILE A 19 -12.40 9.08 8.53
CA ILE A 19 -12.25 7.74 7.93
C ILE A 19 -13.20 7.50 6.75
N ARG A 20 -14.48 7.88 6.88
CA ARG A 20 -15.48 7.68 5.81
C ARG A 20 -15.08 8.41 4.53
N ARG A 21 -14.60 9.65 4.67
CA ARG A 21 -14.15 10.46 3.54
C ARG A 21 -12.90 9.86 2.93
N ALA A 22 -11.93 9.49 3.75
CA ALA A 22 -10.68 8.91 3.28
C ALA A 22 -10.90 7.60 2.51
N ILE A 23 -11.77 6.70 2.97
CA ILE A 23 -12.09 5.45 2.26
C ILE A 23 -12.71 5.74 0.89
N ARG A 24 -13.64 6.71 0.81
CA ARG A 24 -14.27 7.08 -0.45
C ARG A 24 -13.25 7.64 -1.44
N GLU A 25 -12.46 8.61 -1.02
CA GLU A 25 -11.45 9.22 -1.90
C GLU A 25 -10.39 8.19 -2.32
N MET A 26 -9.96 7.28 -1.43
CA MET A 26 -9.08 6.17 -1.80
C MET A 26 -9.71 5.23 -2.84
N ALA A 27 -11.03 4.97 -2.76
CA ALA A 27 -11.72 4.18 -3.76
C ALA A 27 -11.71 4.86 -5.14
N ASP A 28 -11.90 6.19 -5.20
CA ASP A 28 -11.83 6.96 -6.44
C ASP A 28 -10.44 6.86 -7.10
N TYR A 29 -9.36 6.91 -6.30
CA TYR A 29 -7.99 6.69 -6.80
C TYR A 29 -7.78 5.26 -7.31
N ILE A 30 -8.28 4.25 -6.58
CA ILE A 30 -8.18 2.85 -7.01
C ILE A 30 -8.93 2.64 -8.34
N GLU A 31 -10.13 3.18 -8.49
CA GLU A 31 -10.92 3.08 -9.73
C GLU A 31 -10.18 3.72 -10.91
N ALA A 32 -9.65 4.94 -10.71
CA ALA A 32 -8.86 5.63 -11.72
C ALA A 32 -7.61 4.82 -12.13
N ASP A 33 -6.89 4.23 -11.18
CA ASP A 33 -5.70 3.41 -11.46
C ASP A 33 -6.05 2.11 -12.18
N TYR A 34 -7.13 1.43 -11.79
CA TYR A 34 -7.60 0.23 -12.48
C TYR A 34 -8.10 0.54 -13.91
N SER A 35 -8.66 1.72 -14.17
CA SER A 35 -9.06 2.12 -15.53
C SER A 35 -7.88 2.20 -16.51
N ARG A 36 -6.67 2.42 -15.99
CA ARG A 36 -5.40 2.50 -16.75
C ARG A 36 -4.47 1.32 -16.48
N TRP A 37 -5.01 0.17 -16.05
CA TRP A 37 -4.25 -1.01 -15.62
C TRP A 37 -3.11 -1.45 -16.55
N ALA A 38 -3.32 -1.35 -17.86
CA ALA A 38 -2.33 -1.74 -18.86
C ALA A 38 -1.05 -0.89 -18.85
N GLN A 39 -1.11 0.34 -18.31
CA GLN A 39 0.01 1.27 -18.26
C GLN A 39 1.01 0.96 -17.13
N PHE A 40 0.62 0.15 -16.16
CA PHE A 40 1.51 -0.22 -15.06
C PHE A 40 2.49 -1.32 -15.49
N ASP A 41 3.76 -1.16 -15.16
CA ASP A 41 4.67 -2.28 -15.00
C ASP A 41 4.31 -3.01 -13.69
N LYS A 42 4.00 -4.29 -13.84
CA LYS A 42 3.42 -5.13 -12.80
C LYS A 42 4.26 -6.39 -12.69
N SER A 43 4.60 -6.74 -11.47
CA SER A 43 5.21 -8.03 -11.16
C SER A 43 4.45 -8.72 -10.02
N PRO A 44 4.46 -10.07 -9.98
CA PRO A 44 4.05 -10.78 -8.79
C PRO A 44 4.90 -10.34 -7.60
N ARG A 45 4.28 -10.23 -6.42
CA ARG A 45 4.99 -9.92 -5.18
C ARG A 45 6.07 -10.96 -4.89
N THR A 46 7.20 -10.53 -4.35
CA THR A 46 8.21 -11.45 -3.82
C THR A 46 7.81 -11.87 -2.41
N ALA A 47 7.86 -13.16 -2.12
CA ALA A 47 7.47 -13.72 -0.83
C ALA A 47 8.62 -14.54 -0.23
N ASN A 48 8.85 -14.35 1.06
CA ASN A 48 9.75 -15.17 1.87
C ASN A 48 8.92 -15.86 2.97
N HIS A 49 8.78 -17.18 2.85
CA HIS A 49 7.97 -17.99 3.77
C HIS A 49 8.78 -18.46 4.97
N SER A 50 8.13 -18.44 6.14
CA SER A 50 8.61 -19.06 7.37
C SER A 50 7.60 -20.12 7.83
N ALA A 51 7.95 -20.90 8.85
CA ALA A 51 7.05 -21.92 9.40
C ALA A 51 5.72 -21.34 9.95
N LYS A 52 5.69 -20.05 10.30
CA LYS A 52 4.55 -19.40 10.97
C LYS A 52 3.98 -18.20 10.20
N GLY A 53 4.42 -17.97 8.97
CA GLY A 53 3.95 -16.82 8.22
C GLY A 53 4.76 -16.50 6.97
N VAL A 54 4.63 -15.26 6.53
CA VAL A 54 5.27 -14.75 5.31
C VAL A 54 5.67 -13.30 5.48
N ILE A 55 6.73 -12.90 4.78
CA ILE A 55 7.12 -11.51 4.55
C ILE A 55 7.11 -11.28 3.04
N GLU A 56 6.51 -10.18 2.58
CA GLU A 56 6.30 -9.88 1.17
C GLU A 56 6.77 -8.47 0.81
N LEU A 57 7.25 -8.33 -0.43
CA LEU A 57 7.47 -7.05 -1.11
C LEU A 57 6.55 -6.94 -2.32
N MET A 58 5.77 -5.85 -2.38
CA MET A 58 4.76 -5.62 -3.42
C MET A 58 5.10 -4.35 -4.23
N PRO A 59 5.93 -4.43 -5.29
CA PRO A 59 6.29 -3.29 -6.12
C PRO A 59 5.29 -3.03 -7.27
N THR A 60 5.20 -1.78 -7.71
CA THR A 60 4.51 -1.37 -8.95
C THR A 60 5.07 -0.05 -9.49
N ASP A 61 5.05 0.13 -10.80
CA ASP A 61 5.51 1.34 -11.49
C ASP A 61 4.52 1.71 -12.60
N ASP A 62 4.25 2.99 -12.83
CA ASP A 62 3.44 3.49 -13.94
C ASP A 62 4.22 4.30 -14.98
N GLY A 63 5.56 4.23 -14.92
CA GLY A 63 6.49 4.98 -15.77
C GLY A 63 6.73 6.42 -15.32
N GLN A 64 5.97 6.91 -14.32
CA GLN A 64 6.20 8.19 -13.67
C GLN A 64 6.54 8.04 -12.19
N ARG A 65 5.93 7.05 -11.52
CA ARG A 65 6.10 6.81 -10.08
C ARG A 65 6.27 5.33 -9.82
N TYR A 66 7.35 5.02 -9.12
CA TYR A 66 7.58 3.73 -8.51
C TYR A 66 7.09 3.72 -7.06
N SER A 67 6.41 2.64 -6.67
CA SER A 67 6.03 2.41 -5.26
C SER A 67 6.22 0.94 -4.88
N PHE A 68 6.44 0.69 -3.59
CA PHE A 68 6.47 -0.66 -3.05
C PHE A 68 5.94 -0.68 -1.61
N LYS A 69 5.48 -1.85 -1.18
CA LYS A 69 5.07 -2.11 0.21
C LYS A 69 5.82 -3.31 0.77
N TYR A 70 6.39 -3.15 1.96
CA TYR A 70 6.82 -4.25 2.83
C TYR A 70 5.67 -4.63 3.77
N VAL A 71 5.34 -5.91 3.83
CA VAL A 71 4.24 -6.39 4.68
C VAL A 71 4.53 -7.81 5.15
N ASN A 72 4.05 -8.16 6.35
CA ASN A 72 4.07 -9.53 6.85
C ASN A 72 2.64 -10.06 7.05
N GLY A 73 2.49 -11.38 6.96
CA GLY A 73 1.27 -12.09 7.32
C GLY A 73 1.62 -13.21 8.28
N HIS A 74 1.33 -13.02 9.57
CA HIS A 74 1.64 -13.97 10.64
C HIS A 74 0.38 -14.13 11.51
N PRO A 75 -0.39 -15.22 11.34
CA PRO A 75 -1.64 -15.43 12.07
C PRO A 75 -1.47 -15.44 13.60
N ASP A 76 -0.29 -15.82 14.09
CA ASP A 76 0.01 -15.91 15.53
C ASP A 76 0.42 -14.56 16.17
N ASN A 77 0.33 -13.44 15.44
CA ASN A 77 0.90 -12.17 15.91
C ASN A 77 0.18 -11.52 17.10
N GLY A 78 -1.05 -11.93 17.44
CA GLY A 78 -1.79 -11.37 18.58
C GLY A 78 -2.10 -9.88 18.40
#